data_AF-A0A519Y4H2-F1
#
_entry.id   AF-A0A519Y4H2-F1
#
_cell.length_a   1.000
_cell.length_b   1.000
_cell.length_c   1.000
_cell.angle_alpha   90.00
_cell.angle_beta   90.00
_cell.angle_gamma   90.00
#
_symmetry.space_group_name_H-M   'P 1'
#
loop_
_entity.id
_entity.type
_entity.pdbx_description
1 polymer ?
#
loop_
_entity_poly.entity_id
_entity_poly.type
_entity_poly.pdbx_seq_one_letter_code
_entity_poly.pdbx_strand_id
1 'polypeptide(L)'
;RNCSHEKCNGKVTLWYKGEDVLRVTARKDQFGEVEEFICNECRFDKKKTADWTLEHPTHISDTSVIASNHYETFKPLPVIRENPALQEANQRELERSTKI
;
A
#
# COMPACT_ATOMS: atom_id res chain seq x y z
N ARG A 1 -6.46 -10.89 -5.69
CA ARG A 1 -6.20 -11.49 -7.03
C ARG A 1 -6.71 -12.94 -7.00
N ASN A 2 -7.35 -13.42 -8.05
CA ASN A 2 -7.60 -14.87 -8.20
C ASN A 2 -6.37 -15.52 -8.83
N CYS A 3 -5.60 -16.27 -8.04
CA CYS A 3 -4.43 -17.00 -8.51
C CYS A 3 -4.87 -18.34 -9.13
N SER A 4 -4.16 -18.81 -10.16
CA SER A 4 -4.41 -20.11 -10.82
C SER A 4 -3.83 -21.31 -10.06
N HIS A 5 -3.13 -21.08 -8.95
CA HIS A 5 -2.48 -22.13 -8.18
C HIS A 5 -3.46 -22.69 -7.15
N GLU A 6 -3.65 -24.01 -7.13
CA GLU A 6 -4.72 -24.70 -6.38
C GLU A 6 -4.78 -24.36 -4.88
N LYS A 7 -3.64 -24.02 -4.27
CA LYS A 7 -3.54 -23.72 -2.82
C LYS A 7 -3.41 -22.23 -2.51
N CYS A 8 -3.36 -21.36 -3.52
CA CYS A 8 -3.14 -19.93 -3.31
C CYS A 8 -4.45 -19.15 -3.38
N ASN A 9 -4.86 -18.59 -2.25
CA ASN A 9 -6.07 -17.78 -2.18
C ASN A 9 -5.87 -16.34 -2.68
N GLY A 10 -4.62 -15.94 -2.95
CA GLY A 10 -4.28 -14.62 -3.49
C GLY A 10 -4.60 -13.44 -2.56
N LYS A 11 -4.90 -13.71 -1.28
CA LYS A 11 -5.03 -12.70 -0.22
C LYS A 11 -3.65 -12.37 0.33
N VAL A 12 -3.25 -11.12 0.14
CA VAL A 12 -1.92 -10.63 0.49
C VAL A 12 -2.01 -9.27 1.15
N THR A 13 -0.95 -8.91 1.86
CA THR A 13 -0.61 -7.53 2.16
C THR A 13 0.38 -7.06 1.11
N LEU A 14 -0.04 -6.07 0.31
CA LEU A 14 0.73 -5.55 -0.82
C LEU A 14 1.49 -4.29 -0.41
N TRP A 15 2.81 -4.30 -0.62
CA TRP A 15 3.67 -3.13 -0.45
C TRP A 15 3.98 -2.61 -1.84
N TYR A 16 3.35 -1.52 -2.23
CA TYR A 16 3.48 -0.94 -3.56
C TYR A 16 3.79 0.56 -3.48
N LYS A 17 4.44 1.06 -4.51
CA LYS A 17 4.78 2.47 -4.71
C LYS A 17 4.36 2.85 -6.12
N GLY A 18 3.20 3.46 -6.27
CA GLY A 18 2.64 3.82 -7.57
C GLY A 18 2.34 2.59 -8.41
N GLU A 19 3.06 2.43 -9.52
CA GLU A 19 2.85 1.32 -10.46
C GLU A 19 3.60 0.04 -10.09
N ASP A 20 4.60 0.15 -9.22
CA ASP A 20 5.47 -0.96 -8.84
C ASP A 20 5.14 -1.55 -7.48
N VAL A 21 5.20 -2.87 -7.38
CA VAL A 21 5.05 -3.62 -6.15
C VAL A 21 6.44 -4.00 -5.63
N LEU A 22 6.79 -3.45 -4.48
CA LEU A 22 8.06 -3.68 -3.81
C LEU A 22 8.07 -5.04 -3.11
N ARG A 23 6.99 -5.38 -2.41
CA ARG A 23 6.92 -6.61 -1.62
C ARG A 23 5.49 -7.15 -1.55
N VAL A 24 5.37 -8.46 -1.59
CA VAL A 24 4.11 -9.18 -1.38
C VAL A 24 4.30 -10.09 -0.18
N THR A 25 3.49 -9.89 0.86
CA THR A 25 3.49 -10.74 2.07
C THR A 25 2.13 -11.38 2.28
N ALA A 26 2.11 -12.54 2.94
CA ALA A 26 0.84 -13.12 3.37
C ALA A 26 0.22 -12.25 4.45
N ARG A 27 -1.12 -12.28 4.56
CA ARG A 27 -1.81 -11.64 5.68
C ARG A 27 -1.49 -12.41 6.96
N LYS A 28 -1.34 -11.66 8.03
CA LYS A 28 -1.02 -12.19 9.34
C LYS A 28 -2.14 -11.85 10.31
N ASP A 29 -2.40 -12.78 11.21
CA ASP A 29 -3.34 -12.55 12.30
C ASP A 29 -2.68 -11.75 13.45
N GLN A 30 -3.43 -11.57 14.54
CA GLN A 30 -2.96 -10.89 15.74
C GLN A 30 -1.77 -11.58 16.44
N PHE A 31 -1.53 -12.86 16.18
CA PHE A 31 -0.42 -13.64 16.73
C PHE A 31 0.79 -13.71 15.78
N GLY A 32 0.68 -13.14 14.58
CA GLY A 32 1.72 -13.13 13.57
C GLY A 32 1.78 -14.41 12.72
N GLU A 33 0.78 -15.28 12.84
CA GLU A 33 0.60 -16.49 12.04
C GLU A 33 0.00 -16.14 10.67
N VAL A 34 0.26 -16.99 9.69
CA VAL A 34 -0.23 -16.77 8.32
C VAL A 34 -1.69 -17.22 8.23
N GLU A 35 -2.59 -16.29 7.90
CA GLU A 35 -4.01 -16.60 7.73
C GLU A 35 -4.25 -17.52 6.52
N GLU A 36 -3.58 -17.22 5.41
CA GLU A 36 -3.78 -17.93 4.14
C GLU A 36 -2.46 -18.12 3.38
N PHE A 37 -2.31 -19.28 2.75
CA PHE A 37 -1.13 -19.60 1.97
C PHE A 37 -1.04 -18.79 0.68
N ILE A 38 0.19 -18.38 0.33
CA ILE A 38 0.49 -17.67 -0.90
C ILE A 38 1.64 -18.37 -1.65
N CYS A 39 1.48 -18.55 -2.97
CA CYS A 39 2.49 -19.22 -3.79
C CYS A 39 3.70 -18.32 -4.09
N ASN A 40 4.79 -18.93 -4.54
CA ASN A 40 6.00 -18.20 -4.91
C ASN A 40 5.80 -17.25 -6.08
N GLU A 41 4.93 -17.58 -7.05
CA GLU A 41 4.61 -16.70 -8.17
C GLU A 41 4.00 -15.36 -7.68
N CYS A 42 3.04 -15.43 -6.77
CA CYS A 42 2.48 -14.24 -6.11
C CYS A 42 3.55 -13.43 -5.37
N ARG A 43 4.52 -14.10 -4.72
CA ARG A 43 5.53 -13.43 -3.89
C ARG A 43 6.61 -12.72 -4.70
N PHE A 44 7.03 -13.35 -5.79
CA PHE A 44 8.26 -12.97 -6.50
C PHE A 44 8.02 -12.44 -7.91
N ASP A 45 6.99 -12.91 -8.62
CA ASP A 45 6.85 -12.60 -10.06
C ASP A 45 5.87 -11.44 -10.34
N LYS A 46 4.79 -11.31 -9.55
CA LYS A 46 3.76 -10.28 -9.76
C LYS A 46 4.14 -8.94 -9.12
N LYS A 47 4.97 -8.18 -9.85
CA LYS A 47 5.56 -6.92 -9.38
C LYS A 47 4.88 -5.65 -9.89
N LYS A 48 3.79 -5.73 -10.64
CA LYS A 48 3.04 -4.55 -11.10
C LYS A 48 1.77 -4.37 -10.30
N THR A 49 1.43 -3.13 -9.94
CA THR A 49 0.18 -2.82 -9.23
C THR A 49 -1.04 -3.24 -10.04
N ALA A 50 -0.96 -3.21 -11.37
CA ALA A 50 -2.01 -3.67 -12.27
C ALA A 50 -2.35 -5.17 -12.17
N ASP A 51 -1.43 -6.00 -11.66
CA ASP A 51 -1.68 -7.43 -11.44
C ASP A 51 -2.59 -7.70 -10.22
N TRP A 52 -2.86 -6.66 -9.42
CA TRP A 52 -3.52 -6.75 -8.13
C TRP A 52 -4.79 -5.91 -8.08
N THR A 53 -5.82 -6.44 -7.43
CA THR A 53 -7.02 -5.69 -7.07
C THR A 53 -6.83 -5.17 -5.64
N LEU A 54 -6.79 -3.84 -5.48
CA LEU A 54 -6.64 -3.20 -4.17
C LEU A 54 -8.01 -3.13 -3.48
N GLU A 55 -8.15 -3.82 -2.34
CA GLU A 55 -9.41 -3.88 -1.59
C GLU A 55 -9.54 -2.69 -0.63
N HIS A 56 -8.61 -2.60 0.33
CA HIS A 56 -8.58 -1.57 1.35
C HIS A 56 -7.14 -1.42 1.88
N PRO A 57 -6.74 -0.24 2.40
CA PRO A 57 -5.51 -0.12 3.18
C PRO A 57 -5.50 -1.09 4.36
N THR A 58 -4.32 -1.50 4.83
CA THR A 58 -4.25 -2.35 6.03
C THR A 58 -4.70 -1.55 7.24
N HIS A 59 -5.64 -2.11 8.01
CA HIS A 59 -6.08 -1.52 9.27
C HIS A 59 -4.93 -1.55 10.29
N ILE A 60 -4.71 -0.43 10.95
CA ILE A 60 -3.68 -0.29 11.99
C ILE A 60 -4.38 0.18 13.26
N SER A 61 -4.14 -0.51 14.36
CA SER A 61 -4.70 -0.15 15.67
C SER A 61 -4.45 1.32 15.99
N ASP A 62 -5.49 2.03 16.42
CA ASP A 62 -5.45 3.46 16.80
C ASP A 62 -4.42 3.76 17.91
N THR A 63 -4.09 2.75 18.72
CA THR A 63 -3.08 2.84 19.78
C THR A 63 -1.64 2.70 19.27
N SER A 64 -1.46 2.32 18.02
CA SER A 64 -0.15 2.17 17.40
C SER A 64 0.41 3.52 16.97
N VAL A 65 1.69 3.78 17.24
CA VAL A 65 2.39 4.95 16.71
C VAL A 65 2.38 4.98 15.18
N ILE A 66 2.26 3.81 14.53
CA ILE A 66 2.19 3.67 13.08
C ILE A 66 0.88 4.24 12.52
N ALA A 67 -0.19 4.27 13.32
CA ALA A 67 -1.46 4.87 12.91
C ALA A 67 -1.38 6.41 12.77
N SER A 68 -0.33 7.04 13.32
CA SER A 68 -0.10 8.49 13.19
C SER A 68 0.07 8.86 11.71
N ASN A 69 -0.86 9.66 11.17
CA ASN A 69 -0.93 10.05 9.76
C ASN A 69 -1.16 8.89 8.77
N HIS A 70 -1.57 7.70 9.24
CA HIS A 70 -2.03 6.62 8.38
C HIS A 70 -3.53 6.75 8.17
N TYR A 71 -3.93 7.02 6.93
CA TYR A 71 -5.34 7.14 6.57
C TYR A 71 -5.81 5.88 5.85
N GLU A 72 -6.93 5.33 6.31
CA GLU A 72 -7.59 4.16 5.70
C GLU A 72 -8.41 4.51 4.46
N THR A 73 -7.94 5.50 3.70
CA THR A 73 -8.60 6.00 2.50
C THR A 73 -7.61 6.05 1.34
N PHE A 74 -7.96 5.45 0.20
CA PHE A 74 -7.15 5.55 -1.02
C PHE A 74 -7.06 6.96 -1.57
N LYS A 75 -8.08 7.77 -1.28
CA LYS A 75 -8.13 9.18 -1.69
C LYS A 75 -7.56 10.03 -0.56
N PRO A 76 -6.65 10.98 -0.85
CA PRO A 76 -6.25 11.96 0.13
C PRO A 76 -7.48 12.75 0.59
N LEU A 77 -7.49 13.12 1.86
CA LEU A 77 -8.55 13.95 2.42
C LEU A 77 -8.63 15.29 1.67
N PRO A 78 -9.83 15.83 1.45
CA PRO A 78 -9.99 17.10 0.76
C PRO A 78 -9.32 18.22 1.58
N VAL A 79 -8.65 19.14 0.88
CA VAL A 79 -8.10 20.34 1.49
C VAL A 79 -9.26 21.27 1.85
N ILE A 80 -9.56 21.40 3.14
CA ILE A 80 -10.68 22.22 3.63
C ILE A 80 -10.39 23.72 3.45
N ARG A 81 -9.11 24.12 3.51
CA ARG A 81 -8.64 25.50 3.34
C ARG A 81 -7.40 25.53 2.47
N GLU A 82 -7.50 26.23 1.36
CA GLU A 82 -6.36 26.45 0.47
C GLU A 82 -5.34 27.38 1.14
N ASN A 83 -4.06 27.00 1.09
CA ASN A 83 -2.96 27.82 1.55
C ASN A 83 -1.93 27.96 0.40
N PRO A 84 -1.96 29.08 -0.35
CA PRO A 84 -1.11 29.27 -1.53
C PRO A 84 0.39 29.16 -1.24
N ALA A 85 0.82 29.64 -0.07
CA ALA A 85 2.23 29.60 0.34
C ALA A 85 2.73 28.15 0.53
N LEU A 86 1.88 27.27 1.09
CA LEU A 86 2.20 25.85 1.23
C LEU A 86 2.20 25.13 -0.12
N GLN A 87 1.29 25.49 -1.03
CA GLN A 87 1.26 24.92 -2.39
C GLN A 87 2.54 25.27 -3.16
N GLU A 88 2.98 26.52 -3.10
CA GLU A 88 4.22 26.96 -3.74
C GLU A 88 5.45 26.26 -3.12
N ALA A 89 5.49 26.11 -1.79
CA ALA A 89 6.56 25.37 -1.12
C ALA A 89 6.61 23.89 -1.54
N ASN A 90 5.45 23.22 -1.60
CA ASN A 90 5.36 21.83 -2.05
C ASN A 90 5.83 21.66 -3.50
N GLN A 91 5.52 22.63 -4.37
CA GLN A 91 5.96 22.60 -5.76
C GLN A 91 7.48 22.73 -5.88
N ARG A 92 8.10 23.64 -5.11
CA ARG A 92 9.56 23.80 -5.07
C ARG A 92 10.26 22.53 -4.57
N GLU A 93 9.74 21.86 -3.55
CA GLU A 93 10.30 20.60 -3.05
C GLU A 93 10.11 19.44 -4.05
N LEU A 94 8.98 19.40 -4.76
CA LEU A 94 8.75 18.42 -5.83
C LEU A 94 9.75 18.59 -6.97
N GLU A 95 9.99 19.83 -7.41
CA GLU A 95 11.00 20.14 -8.42
C GLU A 95 12.42 19.76 -7.99
N ARG A 96 12.74 19.88 -6.69
CA ARG A 96 14.03 19.43 -6.15
C ARG A 96 14.17 17.91 -6.19
N SER A 97 13.14 17.18 -5.78
CA SER A 97 13.18 15.71 -5.72
C SER A 97 13.16 15.03 -7.09
N THR A 98 12.54 15.66 -8.10
CA THR A 98 12.46 15.13 -9.47
C THR A 98 13.71 15.41 -10.32
N LYS A 99 14.53 16.40 -9.95
CA LYS A 99 15.80 16.72 -10.62
C LYS A 99 16.98 15.83 -10.19
N ILE A 100 16.78 14.98 -9.18
CA ILE A 100 17.74 13.96 -8.70
C ILE A 100 17.47 12.65 -9.43
#